data_AF-A0A9P0Q9F4-F1
#
_entry.id   AF-A0A9P0Q9F4-F1
#
_cell.length_a   1.000
_cell.length_b   1.000
_cell.length_c   1.000
_cell.angle_alpha   90.00
_cell.angle_beta   90.00
_cell.angle_gamma   90.00
#
_symmetry.space_group_name_H-M   'P 1'
#
loop_
_entity.id
_entity.type
_entity.pdbx_description
1 polymer ?
#
loop_
_entity_poly.entity_id
_entity_poly.type
_entity_poly.pdbx_seq_one_letter_code
_entity_poly.pdbx_strand_id
1 'polypeptide(L)'
;MNPEDVALLGEKVRSHEKIERYRRAHLNDLENIPFFVIISFLYLLTNPSVNATIMMFRIYTITRIAHTITYCFLESASRILLYQLGAAILFYMTYSVVKHFI
;
A
#
# COMPACT_ATOMS: atom_id res chain seq x y z
N MET A 1 12.43 -20.10 -0.77
CA MET A 1 13.70 -20.23 -1.51
C MET A 1 13.45 -21.32 -2.52
N ASN A 2 13.69 -21.05 -3.80
CA ASN A 2 13.37 -22.05 -4.80
C ASN A 2 14.44 -23.17 -4.79
N PRO A 3 14.09 -24.39 -5.20
CA PRO A 3 15.04 -25.51 -5.19
C PRO A 3 16.30 -25.25 -6.04
N GLU A 4 16.21 -24.45 -7.11
CA GLU A 4 17.34 -24.02 -7.92
C GLU A 4 18.34 -23.13 -7.15
N ASP A 5 17.86 -22.17 -6.36
CA ASP A 5 18.70 -21.29 -5.55
C ASP A 5 19.42 -22.08 -4.44
N VAL A 6 18.73 -23.08 -3.91
CA VAL A 6 19.20 -23.93 -2.82
C VAL A 6 20.28 -24.90 -3.30
N ALA A 7 20.13 -25.44 -4.51
CA ALA A 7 21.15 -26.28 -5.15
C ALA A 7 22.45 -25.51 -5.45
N LEU A 8 22.35 -24.23 -5.80
CA LEU A 8 23.48 -23.33 -5.99
C LEU A 8 24.20 -22.97 -4.69
N LEU A 9 23.46 -22.79 -3.59
CA LEU A 9 24.00 -22.42 -2.28
C LEU A 9 24.43 -23.64 -1.43
N GLY A 10 24.08 -24.86 -1.84
CA GLY A 10 24.35 -26.08 -1.07
C GLY A 10 23.60 -26.17 0.27
N GLU A 11 22.58 -25.32 0.46
CA GLU A 11 21.79 -25.26 1.69
C GLU A 11 20.52 -26.14 1.60
N LYS A 12 19.68 -26.13 2.64
CA LYS A 12 18.34 -26.75 2.61
C LYS A 12 17.30 -25.66 2.41
N VAL A 13 16.21 -25.97 1.69
CA VAL A 13 15.05 -25.07 1.54
C VAL A 13 14.54 -24.70 2.94
N ARG A 14 14.68 -23.42 3.32
CA ARG A 14 14.17 -22.88 4.58
C ARG A 14 13.27 -21.68 4.32
N SER A 15 12.16 -21.62 5.03
CA SER A 15 11.31 -20.42 5.09
C SER A 15 11.83 -19.52 6.21
N HIS A 16 12.36 -18.34 5.85
CA HIS A 16 12.70 -17.33 6.84
C HIS A 16 11.48 -16.44 7.10
N GLU A 17 11.06 -16.35 8.35
CA GLU A 17 9.92 -15.54 8.78
C GLU A 17 10.04 -14.07 8.34
N LYS A 18 11.26 -13.51 8.35
CA LYS A 18 11.54 -12.15 7.85
C LYS A 18 11.25 -12.00 6.35
N ILE A 19 11.61 -12.97 5.53
CA ILE A 19 11.34 -12.94 4.08
C ILE A 19 9.84 -12.98 3.83
N GLU A 20 9.13 -13.82 4.57
CA GLU A 20 7.68 -13.94 4.47
C GLU A 20 6.96 -12.67 4.92
N ARG A 21 7.52 -11.95 5.91
CA ARG A 21 7.04 -10.61 6.28
C ARG A 21 7.24 -9.60 5.17
N TYR A 22 8.41 -9.53 4.54
CA TYR A 22 8.63 -8.64 3.40
C TYR A 22 7.68 -8.96 2.24
N ARG A 23 7.47 -10.26 1.96
CA ARG A 23 6.51 -10.71 0.94
C ARG A 23 5.08 -10.22 1.24
N ARG A 24 4.61 -10.32 2.49
CA ARG A 24 3.29 -9.81 2.88
C ARG A 24 3.20 -8.29 2.83
N ALA A 25 4.28 -7.57 3.16
CA ALA A 25 4.33 -6.11 2.99
C ALA A 25 4.18 -5.73 1.50
N HIS A 26 4.96 -6.39 0.63
CA HIS A 26 4.88 -6.18 -0.81
C HIS A 26 3.52 -6.55 -1.40
N LEU A 27 2.88 -7.63 -0.96
CA LEU A 27 1.52 -7.98 -1.39
C LEU A 27 0.50 -6.91 -0.97
N ASN A 28 0.59 -6.38 0.25
CA ASN A 28 -0.27 -5.29 0.67
C ASN A 28 -0.07 -4.03 -0.19
N ASP A 29 1.18 -3.71 -0.56
CA ASP A 29 1.46 -2.60 -1.47
C ASP A 29 0.92 -2.88 -2.89
N LEU A 30 1.03 -4.13 -3.36
CA LEU A 30 0.53 -4.57 -4.66
C LEU A 30 -1.00 -4.51 -4.76
N GLU A 31 -1.72 -4.70 -3.65
CA GLU A 31 -3.17 -4.53 -3.64
C GLU A 31 -3.52 -3.04 -3.60
N ASN A 32 -2.96 -2.27 -2.68
CA ASN A 32 -3.42 -0.90 -2.41
C ASN A 32 -2.95 0.15 -3.42
N ILE A 33 -1.72 0.05 -3.95
CA ILE A 33 -1.17 1.07 -4.85
C ILE A 33 -1.91 1.11 -6.19
N PRO A 34 -2.18 -0.02 -6.88
CA PRO A 34 -2.95 -0.01 -8.12
C PRO A 34 -4.37 0.54 -7.93
N PHE A 35 -5.05 0.18 -6.83
CA PHE A 35 -6.36 0.78 -6.52
C PHE A 35 -6.27 2.29 -6.35
N PHE A 36 -5.25 2.79 -5.64
CA PHE A 36 -5.03 4.22 -5.49
C PHE A 36 -4.78 4.91 -6.83
N VAL A 37 -3.99 4.32 -7.73
CA VAL A 37 -3.72 4.89 -9.06
C VAL A 37 -5.01 5.00 -9.88
N ILE A 38 -5.82 3.94 -9.91
CA ILE A 38 -7.09 3.92 -10.65
C ILE A 38 -8.06 4.98 -10.09
N ILE A 39 -8.27 4.99 -8.77
CA ILE A 39 -9.19 5.94 -8.13
C ILE A 39 -8.67 7.38 -8.24
N SER A 40 -7.36 7.61 -8.15
CA SER A 40 -6.76 8.93 -8.35
C SER A 40 -6.97 9.44 -9.76
N PHE A 41 -6.81 8.57 -10.77
CA PHE A 41 -7.09 8.92 -12.15
C PHE A 41 -8.56 9.33 -12.33
N LEU A 42 -9.50 8.53 -11.81
CA LEU A 42 -10.93 8.84 -11.87
C LEU A 42 -11.28 10.12 -11.10
N TYR A 43 -10.66 10.35 -9.95
CA TYR A 43 -10.88 11.55 -9.14
C TYR A 43 -10.39 12.81 -9.84
N LEU A 44 -9.29 12.75 -10.61
CA LEU A 44 -8.86 13.89 -11.42
C LEU A 44 -9.87 14.27 -12.51
N LEU A 45 -10.66 13.30 -13.02
CA LEU A 45 -11.71 13.57 -14.01
C LEU A 45 -12.92 14.31 -13.43
N THR A 46 -13.11 14.33 -12.10
CA THR A 46 -14.22 15.04 -11.46
C THR A 46 -13.93 16.53 -11.21
N ASN A 47 -12.86 17.05 -11.80
CA ASN A 47 -12.37 18.43 -11.64
C ASN A 47 -12.30 18.91 -10.17
N PRO A 48 -11.61 18.18 -9.27
CA PRO A 48 -11.53 18.51 -7.86
C PRO A 48 -10.61 19.71 -7.62
N SER A 49 -10.69 20.30 -6.42
CA SER A 49 -9.73 21.33 -6.00
C SER A 49 -8.29 20.80 -6.04
N VAL A 50 -7.43 21.53 -6.74
CA VAL A 50 -6.00 21.17 -6.93
C VAL A 50 -5.30 21.02 -5.58
N ASN A 51 -5.51 21.97 -4.66
CA ASN A 51 -4.88 21.97 -3.35
C ASN A 51 -5.32 20.75 -2.50
N ALA A 52 -6.61 20.43 -2.53
CA ALA A 52 -7.13 19.26 -1.82
C ALA A 52 -6.56 17.96 -2.38
N THR A 53 -6.47 17.85 -3.71
CA THR A 53 -5.93 16.67 -4.39
C THR A 53 -4.45 16.43 -4.05
N ILE A 54 -3.63 17.49 -4.12
CA ILE A 54 -2.21 17.41 -3.75
C ILE A 54 -2.05 16.97 -2.30
N MET A 55 -2.84 17.53 -1.39
CA MET A 55 -2.77 17.18 0.03
C MET A 55 -3.13 15.71 0.27
N MET A 56 -4.20 15.20 -0.36
CA MET A 56 -4.60 13.80 -0.24
C MET A 56 -3.52 12.85 -0.77
N PHE A 57 -2.92 13.16 -1.92
CA PHE A 57 -1.87 12.32 -2.51
C PHE A 57 -0.61 12.29 -1.62
N ARG A 58 -0.23 13.44 -1.04
CA ARG A 58 0.89 13.53 -0.11
C ARG A 58 0.65 12.71 1.15
N ILE A 59 -0.53 12.85 1.77
CA ILE A 59 -0.86 12.10 2.99
C ILE A 59 -0.91 10.59 2.71
N TYR A 60 -1.53 10.18 1.60
CA TYR A 60 -1.57 8.77 1.21
C TYR A 60 -0.16 8.19 1.03
N THR A 61 0.70 8.90 0.31
CA THR A 61 2.09 8.47 0.06
C THR A 61 2.88 8.33 1.35
N ILE A 62 2.83 9.35 2.22
CA ILE A 62 3.51 9.32 3.53
C ILE A 62 3.00 8.16 4.37
N THR A 63 1.68 7.93 4.37
CA THR A 63 1.05 6.84 5.13
C THR A 63 1.52 5.48 4.63
N ARG A 64 1.67 5.26 3.32
CA ARG A 64 2.21 4.01 2.77
C ARG A 64 3.67 3.80 3.12
N ILE A 65 4.50 4.84 3.03
CA ILE A 65 5.92 4.77 3.43
C ILE A 65 6.02 4.39 4.92
N ALA A 66 5.25 5.06 5.78
CA ALA A 66 5.20 4.76 7.21
C ALA A 66 4.67 3.33 7.48
N HIS A 67 3.66 2.87 6.73
CA HIS A 67 3.14 1.51 6.84
C HIS A 67 4.22 0.48 6.50
N THR A 68 4.95 0.66 5.41
CA THR A 68 6.02 -0.26 5.00
C THR A 68 7.17 -0.26 6.00
N ILE A 69 7.56 0.91 6.54
CA ILE A 69 8.58 1.00 7.60
C ILE A 69 8.13 0.27 8.86
N THR A 70 6.90 0.50 9.32
CA THR A 70 6.38 -0.13 10.55
C THR A 70 6.19 -1.64 10.38
N TYR A 71 5.76 -2.09 9.20
CA TYR A 71 5.58 -3.51 8.87
C TYR A 71 6.92 -4.25 8.81
N CYS A 72 7.95 -3.64 8.24
CA CYS A 72 9.26 -4.25 8.00
C CYS A 72 10.21 -4.18 9.21
N PHE A 73 10.24 -3.05 9.92
CA PHE A 73 11.29 -2.78 10.91
C PHE A 73 10.82 -2.75 12.36
N LEU A 74 9.62 -2.22 12.63
CA LEU A 74 9.19 -1.92 14.02
C LEU A 74 8.26 -2.98 14.63
N GLU A 75 7.72 -3.89 13.83
CA GLU A 75 6.76 -4.94 14.26
C GLU A 75 5.61 -4.39 15.14
N SER A 76 5.23 -3.13 14.91
CA SER A 76 4.32 -2.41 15.79
C SER A 76 2.86 -2.59 15.36
N ALA A 77 1.96 -2.58 16.34
CA ALA A 77 0.50 -2.56 16.12
C ALA A 77 0.03 -1.31 15.35
N SER A 78 0.87 -0.26 15.28
CA SER A 78 0.62 0.96 14.51
C SER A 78 0.41 0.72 13.01
N ARG A 79 0.83 -0.45 12.48
CA ARG A 79 0.54 -0.86 11.09
C ARG A 79 -0.97 -0.86 10.77
N ILE A 80 -1.82 -1.26 11.73
CA ILE A 80 -3.28 -1.32 11.50
C ILE A 80 -3.83 0.10 11.35
N LEU A 81 -3.38 1.03 12.20
CA LEU A 81 -3.81 2.43 12.15
C LEU A 81 -3.38 3.11 10.85
N LEU A 82 -2.13 2.86 10.40
CA LEU A 82 -1.62 3.39 9.14
C LEU A 82 -2.37 2.80 7.93
N TYR A 83 -2.68 1.51 7.97
CA TYR A 83 -3.51 0.89 6.94
C TYR A 83 -4.91 1.51 6.88
N GLN A 84 -5.56 1.69 8.04
CA GLN A 84 -6.89 2.32 8.13
C GLN A 84 -6.88 3.76 7.62
N LEU A 85 -5.83 4.53 7.94
CA LEU A 85 -5.70 5.91 7.45
C LEU A 85 -5.58 5.96 5.91
N GLY A 86 -4.77 5.07 5.33
CA GLY A 86 -4.67 4.95 3.87
C GLY A 86 -5.99 4.54 3.22
N ALA A 87 -6.69 3.58 3.82
CA ALA A 87 -8.00 3.12 3.36
C ALA A 87 -9.07 4.23 3.45
N ALA A 88 -9.04 5.07 4.50
CA ALA A 88 -9.98 6.18 4.67
C ALA A 88 -9.85 7.22 3.55
N ILE A 89 -8.62 7.55 3.13
CA ILE A 89 -8.36 8.46 2.01
C ILE A 89 -8.89 7.86 0.70
N LEU A 90 -8.60 6.58 0.48
CA LEU A 90 -9.07 5.87 -0.71
C LEU A 90 -10.61 5.84 -0.79
N PHE A 91 -11.26 5.60 0.36
CA PHE A 91 -12.71 5.58 0.48
C PHE A 91 -13.32 6.97 0.20
N TYR A 92 -12.72 8.04 0.75
CA TYR A 92 -13.15 9.41 0.48
C TYR A 92 -13.09 9.75 -1.01
N MET A 93 -11.96 9.46 -1.67
CA MET A 93 -11.79 9.71 -3.10
C MET A 93 -12.79 8.89 -3.93
N THR A 94 -12.97 7.62 -3.58
CA THR A 94 -13.94 6.73 -4.25
C THR A 94 -15.36 7.27 -4.10
N TYR A 95 -15.77 7.69 -2.91
CA TYR A 95 -17.08 8.28 -2.66
C TYR A 95 -17.31 9.55 -3.48
N SER A 96 -16.30 10.42 -3.59
CA SER A 96 -16.39 11.62 -4.42
C SER A 96 -16.53 11.29 -5.90
N VAL A 97 -15.80 10.29 -6.40
CA VAL A 97 -15.92 9.79 -7.78
C VAL A 97 -17.34 9.26 -8.03
N VAL A 98 -17.82 8.36 -7.17
CA VAL A 98 -19.15 7.74 -7.30
C VAL A 98 -20.25 8.80 -7.30
N LYS A 99 -20.21 9.77 -6.39
CA LYS A 99 -21.18 10.87 -6.31
C LYS A 99 -21.17 11.78 -7.54
N HIS A 100 -20.04 11.89 -8.24
CA HIS A 100 -19.95 12.74 -9.42
C HIS A 100 -20.55 12.06 -10.68
N PHE A 101 -20.43 10.74 -10.78
CA PHE A 101 -20.84 9.97 -11.96
C PHE A 101 -22.22 9.31 -11.85
N ILE A 102 -22.80 9.21 -10.65
CA ILE A 102 -24.17 8.72 -10.40
C ILE A 102 -25.05 9.90 -9.99
#